data_AF-X0YCU5-F1
#
_entry.id   AF-X0YCU5-F1
#
_cell.length_a   1.000
_cell.length_b   1.000
_cell.length_c   1.000
_cell.angle_alpha   90.00
_cell.angle_beta   90.00
_cell.angle_gamma   90.00
#
_symmetry.space_group_name_H-M   'P 1'
#
loop_
_entity.id
_entity.type
_entity.pdbx_description
1 polymer ?
#
loop_
_entity_poly.entity_id
_entity_poly.type
_entity_poly.pdbx_seq_one_letter_code
_entity_poly.pdbx_strand_id
1 'polypeptide(L)'
;MKKFILIVIFLLFASTAVAKEIWILHETLTGYIVSSGRIDREWDSKNRDGSTISEWIERQLNEGFVVVYLPNQKLPKPKKHKIVDGEIVDLTPEDKAVIKGRPHLQP
;
A
#
# COMPACT_ATOMS: atom_id res chain seq x y z
N MET A 1 2.38 41.34 -48.17
CA MET A 1 1.64 40.16 -47.67
C MET A 1 2.33 39.65 -46.41
N LYS A 2 1.82 39.98 -45.22
CA LYS A 2 2.40 39.54 -43.93
C LYS A 2 1.78 38.19 -43.54
N LYS A 3 2.62 37.16 -43.38
CA LYS A 3 2.20 35.83 -42.87
C LYS A 3 2.14 35.90 -41.34
N PHE A 4 0.97 35.72 -40.76
CA PHE A 4 0.81 35.52 -39.32
C PHE A 4 1.05 34.04 -39.02
N ILE A 5 2.06 33.75 -38.20
CA ILE A 5 2.31 32.42 -37.67
C ILE A 5 1.52 32.31 -36.37
N LEU A 6 0.46 31.51 -36.38
CA LEU A 6 -0.30 31.15 -35.20
C LEU A 6 0.47 30.07 -34.44
N ILE A 7 1.11 30.43 -33.33
CA ILE A 7 1.76 29.46 -32.43
C ILE A 7 0.68 28.97 -31.47
N VAL A 8 0.14 27.78 -31.75
CA VAL A 8 -0.76 27.08 -30.82
C VAL A 8 0.10 26.40 -29.78
N ILE A 9 0.26 27.03 -28.62
CA ILE A 9 0.92 26.43 -27.46
C ILE A 9 -0.09 25.47 -26.82
N PHE A 10 0.05 24.17 -27.08
CA PHE A 10 -0.59 23.14 -26.27
C PHE A 10 0.11 23.11 -24.90
N LEU A 11 -0.48 23.78 -23.91
CA LEU A 11 -0.17 23.51 -22.51
C LEU A 11 -0.74 22.12 -22.17
N LEU A 12 0.10 21.10 -22.32
CA LEU A 12 -0.12 19.83 -21.65
C LEU A 12 -0.04 20.10 -20.14
N PHE A 13 -1.19 20.19 -19.49
CA PHE A 13 -1.24 19.98 -18.05
C PHE A 13 -0.85 18.53 -17.79
N ALA A 14 0.43 18.29 -17.51
CA ALA A 14 0.84 17.08 -16.85
C ALA A 14 0.11 17.05 -15.51
N SER A 15 -0.93 16.23 -15.40
CA SER A 15 -1.54 15.92 -14.12
C SER A 15 -0.46 15.28 -13.27
N THR A 16 0.16 16.06 -12.39
CA THR A 16 0.99 15.54 -11.30
C THR A 16 0.04 14.88 -10.29
N ALA A 17 -0.60 13.79 -10.70
CA ALA A 17 -1.18 12.86 -9.77
C ALA A 17 -0.01 12.33 -8.96
N VAL A 18 0.22 12.93 -7.78
CA VAL A 18 1.16 12.43 -6.78
C VAL A 18 0.90 10.93 -6.71
N ALA A 19 1.87 10.11 -7.09
CA ALA A 19 1.71 8.66 -7.09
C ALA A 19 1.49 8.27 -5.63
N LYS A 20 0.23 8.06 -5.24
CA LYS A 20 -0.14 7.66 -3.89
C LYS A 20 0.15 6.17 -3.76
N GLU A 21 1.38 5.81 -3.50
CA GLU A 21 1.73 4.41 -3.28
C GLU A 21 0.94 3.84 -2.09
N ILE A 22 0.72 2.54 -2.07
CA ILE A 22 0.17 1.86 -0.89
C ILE A 22 1.25 0.98 -0.28
N TRP A 23 1.28 0.92 1.04
CA TRP A 23 2.09 -0.06 1.75
C TRP A 23 1.19 -1.19 2.25
N ILE A 24 1.70 -2.41 2.21
CA ILE A 24 0.99 -3.61 2.66
C ILE A 24 1.95 -4.38 3.56
N LEU A 25 1.57 -4.54 4.81
CA LEU A 25 2.25 -5.39 5.77
C LEU A 25 1.64 -6.79 5.72
N HIS A 26 2.46 -7.81 5.44
CA HIS A 26 2.01 -9.19 5.42
C HIS A 26 3.01 -10.14 6.07
N GLU A 27 2.53 -11.30 6.52
CA GLU A 27 3.38 -12.36 7.05
C GLU A 27 4.21 -12.99 5.91
N THR A 28 5.52 -13.17 6.13
CA THR A 28 6.45 -13.67 5.12
C THR A 28 6.07 -15.06 4.60
N LEU A 29 5.68 -15.96 5.50
CA LEU A 29 5.48 -17.38 5.17
C LEU A 29 4.15 -17.68 4.49
N THR A 30 3.13 -16.89 4.78
CA THR A 30 1.74 -17.19 4.38
C THR A 30 1.16 -16.14 3.43
N GLY A 31 1.80 -14.96 3.36
CA GLY A 31 1.28 -13.82 2.60
C GLY A 31 0.06 -13.15 3.23
N TYR A 32 -0.36 -13.54 4.44
CA TYR A 32 -1.55 -12.96 5.07
C TYR A 32 -1.32 -11.50 5.43
N ILE A 33 -2.23 -10.65 4.94
CA ILE A 33 -2.14 -9.20 5.13
C ILE A 33 -2.59 -8.88 6.55
N VAL A 34 -1.71 -8.21 7.29
CA VAL A 34 -1.98 -7.71 8.65
C VAL A 34 -2.54 -6.30 8.58
N SER A 35 -1.88 -5.44 7.79
CA SER A 35 -2.26 -4.04 7.67
C SER A 35 -1.91 -3.48 6.30
N SER A 36 -2.57 -2.40 5.91
CA SER A 36 -2.22 -1.65 4.71
C SER A 36 -2.63 -0.20 4.84
N GLY A 37 -1.92 0.68 4.16
CA GLY A 37 -2.19 2.10 4.17
C GLY A 37 -1.76 2.77 2.87
N ARG A 38 -2.09 4.05 2.74
CA ARG A 38 -1.62 4.87 1.61
C ARG A 38 -0.45 5.71 2.07
N ILE A 39 0.51 5.87 1.18
CA ILE A 39 1.55 6.87 1.25
C ILE A 39 0.91 8.17 0.75
N ASP A 40 0.73 9.13 1.65
CA ASP A 40 0.43 10.51 1.30
C ASP A 40 1.62 11.41 1.67
N ARG A 41 1.50 12.73 1.43
CA ARG A 41 2.58 13.70 1.64
C ARG A 41 3.13 13.73 3.08
N GLU A 42 2.42 13.08 4.00
CA GLU A 42 2.75 12.97 5.40
C GLU A 42 3.06 11.51 5.80
N TRP A 43 3.61 10.71 4.88
CA TRP A 43 3.98 9.30 5.08
C TRP A 43 4.66 8.98 6.41
N ASP A 44 5.31 9.97 7.02
CA ASP A 44 6.02 9.85 8.29
C ASP A 44 5.54 10.86 9.35
N SER A 45 4.33 11.39 9.24
CA SER A 45 3.76 12.22 10.30
C SER A 45 3.58 11.40 11.57
N LYS A 46 3.86 12.05 12.70
CA LYS A 46 3.77 11.40 14.01
C LYS A 46 2.32 11.07 14.31
N ASN A 47 2.08 9.81 14.63
CA ASN A 47 0.85 9.34 15.25
C ASN A 47 0.64 10.04 16.60
N ARG A 48 -0.55 9.86 17.19
CA ARG A 48 -0.91 10.44 18.48
C ARG A 48 0.03 10.05 19.63
N ASP A 49 0.69 8.91 19.52
CA ASP A 49 1.68 8.42 20.48
C ASP A 49 3.11 8.93 20.21
N GLY A 50 3.30 9.77 19.19
CA GLY A 50 4.58 10.35 18.81
C GLY A 50 5.42 9.47 17.89
N SER A 51 4.98 8.24 17.59
CA SER A 51 5.67 7.33 16.66
C SER A 51 5.31 7.63 15.21
N THR A 52 6.23 7.39 14.28
CA THR A 52 5.93 7.51 12.84
C THR A 52 5.50 6.17 12.24
N ILE A 53 4.89 6.21 11.05
CA ILE A 53 4.56 4.98 10.31
C ILE A 53 5.82 4.20 9.95
N SER A 54 6.94 4.88 9.66
CA SER A 54 8.22 4.22 9.38
C SER A 54 8.75 3.49 10.61
N GLU A 55 8.74 4.12 11.79
CA GLU A 55 9.15 3.48 13.05
C GLU A 55 8.27 2.27 13.38
N TRP A 56 6.96 2.36 13.10
CA TRP A 56 6.06 1.23 13.25
C TRP A 56 6.38 0.10 12.26
N ILE A 57 6.58 0.42 10.99
CA ILE A 57 6.96 -0.56 9.95
C ILE A 57 8.27 -1.27 10.32
N GLU A 58 9.30 -0.53 10.72
CA GLU A 58 10.60 -1.09 11.11
C GLU A 58 10.47 -2.10 12.26
N ARG A 59 9.63 -1.80 13.26
CA ARG A 59 9.33 -2.77 14.32
C ARG A 59 8.69 -4.04 13.78
N GLN A 60 7.74 -3.93 12.86
CA GLN A 60 7.08 -5.10 12.28
C GLN A 60 8.04 -5.93 11.41
N LEU A 61 8.96 -5.29 10.68
CA LEU A 61 10.01 -6.00 9.93
C LEU A 61 10.91 -6.84 10.86
N ASN A 62 11.24 -6.32 12.04
CA ASN A 62 11.99 -7.06 13.07
C ASN A 62 11.20 -8.23 13.70
N GLU A 63 9.87 -8.21 13.60
CA GLU A 63 8.97 -9.26 14.09
C GLU A 63 8.69 -10.35 13.02
N GLY A 64 9.31 -10.26 11.83
CA GLY A 64 9.21 -11.27 10.77
C GLY A 64 8.11 -11.02 9.73
N PHE A 65 7.58 -9.80 9.69
CA PHE A 65 6.67 -9.35 8.63
C PHE A 65 7.43 -8.73 7.46
N VAL A 66 6.78 -8.65 6.30
CA VAL A 66 7.29 -7.98 5.09
C VAL A 66 6.39 -6.82 4.75
N VAL A 67 6.98 -5.72 4.30
CA VAL A 67 6.26 -4.62 3.68
C VAL A 67 6.50 -4.61 2.18
N VAL A 68 5.42 -4.55 1.41
CA VAL A 68 5.45 -4.34 -0.04
C VAL A 68 4.79 -3.01 -0.36
N TYR A 69 5.43 -2.26 -1.26
CA TYR A 69 4.91 -1.01 -1.80
C TYR A 69 4.35 -1.26 -3.19
N LEU A 70 3.08 -0.90 -3.40
CA LEU A 70 2.41 -1.06 -4.69
C LEU A 70 1.92 0.29 -5.21
N PRO A 71 1.77 0.45 -6.55
CA PRO A 71 1.15 1.63 -7.14
C PRO A 71 -0.23 1.91 -6.55
N ASN A 72 -0.67 3.17 -6.61
CA ASN A 72 -1.95 3.59 -6.05
C ASN A 72 -3.10 2.72 -6.56
N GLN A 73 -3.66 1.90 -5.68
CA GLN A 73 -4.80 1.05 -5.98
C GLN A 73 -5.77 1.01 -4.80
N LYS A 74 -6.80 0.17 -4.94
CA LYS A 74 -7.72 -0.09 -3.84
C LYS A 74 -6.94 -0.80 -2.73
N LEU A 75 -7.01 -0.27 -1.50
CA LEU A 75 -6.36 -0.89 -0.36
C LEU A 75 -6.87 -2.33 -0.20
N PRO A 76 -5.97 -3.32 -0.04
CA PRO A 76 -6.38 -4.66 0.26
C PRO A 76 -7.04 -4.72 1.63
N LYS A 77 -7.85 -5.75 1.84
CA LYS A 77 -8.55 -5.95 3.11
C LYS A 77 -7.93 -7.17 3.79
N PRO A 78 -7.33 -7.04 4.99
CA PRO A 78 -6.73 -8.15 5.75
C PRO A 78 -7.61 -9.42 5.83
N LYS A 79 -8.93 -9.24 6.00
CA LYS A 79 -9.90 -10.36 6.11
C LYS A 79 -10.45 -10.86 4.77
N LYS A 80 -9.96 -10.33 3.65
CA LYS A 80 -10.43 -10.73 2.31
C LYS A 80 -9.31 -11.05 1.34
N HIS A 81 -8.11 -10.49 1.50
CA HIS A 81 -7.01 -10.68 0.57
C HIS A 81 -5.73 -11.15 1.26
N LYS A 82 -4.85 -11.79 0.49
CA LYS A 82 -3.47 -12.13 0.84
C LYS A 82 -2.53 -11.78 -0.31
N ILE A 83 -1.23 -11.83 -0.06
CA ILE A 83 -0.19 -11.69 -1.07
C ILE A 83 0.30 -13.08 -1.50
N VAL A 84 0.29 -13.37 -2.79
CA VAL A 84 0.90 -14.57 -3.38
C VAL A 84 1.74 -14.13 -4.56
N ASP A 85 3.03 -14.46 -4.57
CA ASP A 85 3.97 -14.11 -5.63
C ASP A 85 3.97 -12.61 -5.99
N GLY A 86 3.76 -11.74 -5.00
CA GLY A 86 3.71 -10.28 -5.17
C GLY A 86 2.35 -9.74 -5.63
N GLU A 87 1.36 -10.60 -5.84
CA GLU A 87 0.01 -10.21 -6.26
C GLU A 87 -1.00 -10.28 -5.11
N ILE A 88 -1.98 -9.36 -5.12
CA ILE A 88 -3.10 -9.36 -4.18
C ILE A 88 -4.17 -10.33 -4.69
N VAL A 89 -4.44 -11.40 -3.93
CA VAL A 89 -5.45 -12.41 -4.26
C VAL A 89 -6.50 -12.54 -3.17
N ASP A 90 -7.71 -12.99 -3.52
CA ASP A 90 -8.77 -13.27 -2.55
C ASP A 90 -8.45 -14.48 -1.67
N LEU A 91 -8.85 -14.42 -0.39
CA LEU A 91 -8.73 -15.52 0.56
C LEU A 91 -9.73 -16.63 0.21
N THR A 92 -9.24 -17.86 0.19
CA THR A 92 -10.08 -19.05 0.06
C THR A 92 -10.78 -19.39 1.39
N PRO A 93 -11.78 -20.29 1.41
CA PRO A 93 -12.36 -20.78 2.65
C PRO A 93 -11.32 -21.42 3.60
N GLU A 94 -10.33 -22.12 3.04
CA GLU A 94 -9.24 -22.76 3.79
C GLU A 94 -8.35 -21.71 4.45
N ASP A 95 -7.99 -20.65 3.74
CA ASP A 95 -7.23 -19.52 4.31
C ASP A 95 -7.93 -18.90 5.52
N LYS A 96 -9.26 -18.71 5.41
CA LYS A 96 -10.06 -18.14 6.50
C LYS A 96 -10.06 -19.03 7.74
N ALA A 97 -10.04 -20.36 7.55
CA ALA A 97 -9.93 -21.31 8.66
C ALA A 97 -8.56 -21.21 9.35
N VAL A 98 -7.47 -21.04 8.58
CA VAL A 98 -6.11 -20.87 9.11
C VAL A 98 -5.98 -19.56 9.91
N ILE A 99 -6.47 -18.44 9.37
CA ILE A 99 -6.43 -17.13 10.08
C ILE A 99 -7.22 -17.17 11.39
N LYS A 100 -8.36 -17.88 11.42
CA LYS A 100 -9.15 -18.05 12.64
C LYS A 100 -8.36 -18.76 13.75
N GLY A 101 -7.44 -19.66 13.38
CA GLY A 101 -6.54 -20.37 14.31
C GLY A 101 -5.29 -19.59 14.72
N ARG A 102 -5.03 -18.40 14.17
CA ARG A 102 -3.82 -17.60 14.41
C ARG A 102 -4.16 -16.17 14.87
N PRO A 103 -4.24 -15.91 16.19
CA PRO A 103 -4.67 -14.62 16.72
C PRO A 103 -3.78 -13.44 16.31
N HIS A 104 -2.47 -13.66 16.12
CA HIS A 104 -1.51 -12.64 15.70
C HIS A 104 -1.69 -12.16 14.25
N LEU A 105 -2.54 -12.84 13.46
CA LEU A 105 -2.91 -12.45 12.10
C LEU A 105 -4.27 -11.74 12.03
N GLN A 106 -4.90 -11.52 13.18
CA GLN A 106 -6.16 -10.79 13.25
C GLN A 106 -5.83 -9.32 13.50
N PRO A 107 -6.25 -8.40 12.61
CA PRO A 107 -6.06 -6.96 12.81
C PRO A 107 -6.89 -6.45 13.97
#